data_AF-A0A2U3ANZ4-F1
#
_entry.id   AF-A0A2U3ANZ4-F1
#
_cell.length_a   1.000
_cell.length_b   1.000
_cell.length_c   1.000
_cell.angle_alpha   90.00
_cell.angle_beta   90.00
_cell.angle_gamma   90.00
#
_symmetry.space_group_name_H-M   'P 1'
#
loop_
_entity.id
_entity.type
_entity.pdbx_description
1 polymer ?
#
loop_
_entity_poly.entity_id
_entity_poly.type
_entity_poly.pdbx_seq_one_letter_code
_entity_poly.pdbx_strand_id
1 'polypeptide(L)'
;MNHLKWFERLTFLYYKRRCYVCSCGKRFSEKTSFIERDQRFSKEWHQAIQMLCVKSSTFQSVAEKMGTASSTVIRRFDQVAEQQLVSGVTLPKALAIDAYKRETNAGEFQLIIANAETHEPIAILPNRRKDTIK
;
A
#
# COMPACT_ATOMS: atom_id res chain seq x y z
N MET A 1 10.08 0.22 19.45
CA MET A 1 9.32 0.27 18.18
C MET A 1 10.22 -0.27 17.09
N ASN A 2 9.69 -1.02 16.12
CA ASN A 2 10.51 -1.55 15.02
C ASN A 2 10.95 -0.40 14.11
N HIS A 3 12.22 -0.42 13.70
CA HIS A 3 12.80 0.59 12.82
C HIS A 3 13.61 -0.07 11.70
N LEU A 4 14.19 0.75 10.82
CA LEU A 4 15.01 0.29 9.70
C LEU A 4 16.22 -0.49 10.18
N LYS A 5 16.69 -1.42 9.34
CA LYS A 5 17.94 -2.11 9.60
C LYS A 5 19.10 -1.11 9.69
N TRP A 6 20.00 -1.34 10.63
CA TRP A 6 21.25 -0.60 10.75
C TRP A 6 22.38 -1.59 10.53
N PHE A 7 23.14 -1.41 9.44
CA PHE A 7 24.15 -2.38 8.98
C PHE A 7 23.58 -3.81 8.86
N GLU A 8 22.46 -3.97 8.16
CA GLU A 8 21.73 -5.24 7.97
C GLU A 8 21.19 -5.92 9.23
N ARG A 9 21.32 -5.30 10.40
CA ARG A 9 20.79 -5.82 11.67
C ARG A 9 19.45 -5.19 11.97
N LEU A 10 18.50 -6.01 12.44
CA LEU A 10 17.21 -5.52 12.91
C LEU A 10 17.41 -4.57 14.10
N THR A 11 16.71 -3.44 14.08
CA THR A 11 16.84 -2.44 15.13
C THR A 11 15.50 -2.12 15.79
N PHE A 12 15.58 -1.72 17.05
CA PHE A 12 14.46 -1.26 17.84
C PHE A 12 14.75 0.13 18.40
N LEU A 13 13.86 1.08 18.14
CA LEU A 13 13.91 2.40 18.78
C LEU A 13 13.19 2.34 20.12
N TYR A 14 13.92 2.63 21.20
CA TYR A 14 13.35 2.80 22.54
C TYR A 14 12.93 4.25 22.72
N TYR A 15 11.64 4.52 22.55
CA TYR A 15 11.05 5.85 22.73
C TYR A 15 10.12 5.87 23.94
N LYS A 16 10.47 6.69 24.93
CA LYS A 16 9.65 6.92 26.13
C LYS A 16 8.64 8.04 25.86
N ARG A 17 7.48 7.67 25.30
CA ARG A 17 6.41 8.59 24.91
C ARG A 17 5.91 9.41 26.11
N ARG A 18 5.99 10.74 26.01
CA ARG A 18 5.42 11.66 27.01
C ARG A 18 3.94 11.89 26.73
N CYS A 19 3.13 11.94 27.80
CA CYS A 19 1.72 12.30 27.73
C CYS A 19 1.49 13.59 28.51
N TYR A 20 0.89 14.57 27.85
CA TYR A 20 0.51 15.86 28.42
C TYR A 20 -0.97 15.85 28.78
N VAL A 21 -1.31 16.64 29.79
CA VAL A 21 -2.69 16.84 30.26
C VAL A 21 -3.04 18.31 30.07
N CYS A 22 -4.09 18.58 29.30
CA CYS A 22 -4.64 19.91 29.16
C CYS A 22 -5.39 20.30 30.45
N SER A 23 -5.53 21.59 30.72
CA SER A 23 -6.36 22.10 31.83
C SER A 23 -7.80 21.58 31.80
N CYS A 24 -8.34 21.24 30.63
CA CYS A 24 -9.67 20.61 30.48
C CYS A 24 -9.70 19.09 30.77
N GLY A 25 -8.59 18.48 31.20
CA GLY A 25 -8.48 17.04 31.50
C GLY A 25 -8.16 16.15 30.29
N LYS A 26 -8.19 16.68 29.06
CA LYS A 26 -7.82 15.91 27.85
C LYS A 26 -6.34 15.52 27.89
N ARG A 27 -6.07 14.24 27.62
CA ARG A 27 -4.71 13.69 27.51
C ARG A 27 -4.30 13.61 26.04
N PHE A 28 -3.11 14.10 25.72
CA PHE A 28 -2.53 13.99 24.39
C PHE A 28 -1.05 13.64 24.48
N SER A 29 -0.56 12.91 23.50
CA SER A 29 0.86 12.56 23.47
C SER A 29 1.69 13.69 22.88
N GLU A 30 2.98 13.69 23.23
CA GLU A 30 3.99 14.50 22.56
C GLU A 30 3.91 14.36 21.04
N LYS A 31 3.96 15.49 20.34
CA LYS A 31 4.08 15.51 18.89
C LYS A 31 5.53 15.24 18.53
N THR A 32 5.76 14.18 17.76
CA THR A 32 7.09 13.72 17.35
C THR A 32 7.21 13.74 15.83
N SER A 33 8.41 14.03 15.33
CA SER A 33 8.70 14.06 13.89
C SER A 33 8.80 12.66 13.27
N PHE A 34 9.21 11.64 14.05
CA PHE A 34 9.58 10.31 13.55
C PHE A 34 8.54 9.21 13.82
N ILE A 35 7.51 9.46 14.64
CA ILE A 35 6.43 8.52 14.89
C ILE A 35 5.07 9.23 14.82
N GLU A 36 4.13 8.58 14.14
CA GLU A 36 2.74 9.02 14.08
C GLU A 36 1.94 8.50 15.29
N ARG A 37 0.80 9.14 15.56
CA ARG A 37 -0.08 8.73 16.65
C ARG A 37 -0.51 7.28 16.46
N ASP A 38 -0.34 6.50 17.53
CA ASP A 38 -0.77 5.10 17.65
C ASP A 38 -0.12 4.13 16.64
N GLN A 39 1.05 4.52 16.10
CA GLN A 39 1.89 3.64 15.29
C GLN A 39 2.91 2.86 16.13
N ARG A 40 3.22 1.64 15.69
CA ARG A 40 4.27 0.77 16.28
C ARG A 40 5.59 0.79 15.51
N PHE A 41 5.61 1.50 14.39
CA PHE A 41 6.73 1.64 13.46
C PHE A 41 7.00 3.13 13.25
N SER A 42 8.25 3.46 12.93
CA SER A 42 8.61 4.83 12.59
C SER A 42 8.06 5.22 11.20
N LYS A 43 8.06 6.52 10.91
CA LYS A 43 7.64 7.03 9.58
C LYS A 43 8.57 6.54 8.47
N GLU A 44 9.86 6.53 8.73
CA GLU A 44 10.89 6.06 7.79
C GLU A 44 10.71 4.57 7.46
N TRP A 45 10.31 3.77 8.45
CA TRP A 45 10.00 2.36 8.23
C TRP A 45 8.79 2.18 7.30
N HIS A 46 7.74 2.99 7.47
CA HIS A 46 6.58 2.98 6.56
C HIS A 46 6.98 3.39 5.14
N GLN A 47 7.78 4.46 4.98
CA GLN A 47 8.26 4.90 3.67
C GLN A 47 9.10 3.83 2.97
N ALA A 48 9.98 3.14 3.71
CA ALA A 48 10.78 2.05 3.16
C ALA A 48 9.92 0.88 2.69
N ILE A 49 8.87 0.50 3.44
CA ILE A 49 7.93 -0.53 2.98
C ILE A 49 7.28 -0.14 1.66
N GLN A 50 6.82 1.11 1.54
CA GLN A 50 6.16 1.57 0.32
C GLN A 50 7.09 1.46 -0.89
N MET A 51 8.32 1.94 -0.77
CA MET A 51 9.32 1.83 -1.83
C MET A 51 9.67 0.37 -2.17
N LEU A 52 9.82 -0.47 -1.15
CA LEU A 52 10.15 -1.88 -1.35
C LEU A 52 9.01 -2.67 -1.99
N CYS A 53 7.75 -2.37 -1.68
CA CYS A 53 6.61 -3.01 -2.31
C CYS A 53 6.53 -2.71 -3.80
N VAL A 54 6.90 -1.49 -4.22
CA VAL A 54 6.93 -1.11 -5.63
C VAL A 54 8.09 -1.77 -6.38
N LYS A 55 9.25 -1.93 -5.72
CA LYS A 55 10.47 -2.47 -6.35
C LYS A 55 10.62 -3.99 -6.29
N SER A 56 9.99 -4.65 -5.32
CA SER A 56 10.22 -6.08 -5.05
C SER A 56 9.24 -6.97 -5.81
N SER A 57 9.66 -8.19 -6.10
CA SER A 57 8.84 -9.18 -6.81
C SER A 57 7.73 -9.79 -5.95
N THR A 58 7.94 -9.94 -4.63
CA THR A 58 6.97 -10.57 -3.72
C THR A 58 6.87 -9.86 -2.37
N PHE A 59 5.68 -9.89 -1.76
CA PHE A 59 5.46 -9.37 -0.41
C PHE A 59 6.26 -10.12 0.67
N GLN A 60 6.54 -11.41 0.45
CA GLN A 60 7.35 -12.20 1.36
C GLN A 60 8.81 -11.73 1.39
N SER A 61 9.41 -11.42 0.23
CA SER A 61 10.77 -10.86 0.19
C SER A 61 10.86 -9.52 0.91
N VAL A 62 9.84 -8.67 0.78
CA VAL A 62 9.77 -7.39 1.51
C VAL A 62 9.66 -7.64 3.02
N ALA A 63 8.85 -8.61 3.43
CA ALA A 63 8.65 -8.97 4.83
C ALA A 63 9.96 -9.43 5.49
N GLU A 64 10.74 -10.27 4.80
CA GLU A 64 12.07 -10.73 5.23
C GLU A 64 13.07 -9.57 5.33
N LYS A 65 13.10 -8.68 4.34
CA LYS A 65 13.97 -7.49 4.36
C LYS A 65 13.64 -6.55 5.53
N MET A 66 12.36 -6.41 5.85
CA MET A 66 11.86 -5.47 6.85
C MET A 66 11.67 -6.08 8.24
N GLY A 67 11.93 -7.38 8.40
CA GLY A 67 11.76 -8.09 9.68
C GLY A 67 10.32 -8.10 10.18
N THR A 68 9.35 -8.30 9.30
CA THR A 68 7.92 -8.30 9.63
C THR A 68 7.18 -9.47 8.97
N ALA A 69 5.88 -9.62 9.26
CA ALA A 69 5.04 -10.61 8.61
C ALA A 69 4.54 -10.10 7.25
N SER A 70 4.39 -11.00 6.27
CA SER A 70 3.85 -10.67 4.95
C SER A 70 2.47 -10.01 5.01
N SER A 71 1.61 -10.46 5.93
CA SER A 71 0.30 -9.84 6.19
C SER A 71 0.38 -8.36 6.58
N THR A 72 1.44 -7.97 7.31
CA THR A 72 1.66 -6.56 7.66
C THR A 72 2.08 -5.76 6.44
N VAL A 73 2.91 -6.32 5.57
CA VAL A 73 3.30 -5.68 4.30
C VAL A 73 2.10 -5.48 3.40
N ILE A 74 1.28 -6.52 3.19
CA ILE A 74 0.06 -6.47 2.37
C ILE A 74 -0.88 -5.37 2.86
N ARG A 75 -1.22 -5.37 4.15
CA ARG A 75 -2.09 -4.33 4.73
C ARG A 75 -1.57 -2.91 4.51
N ARG A 76 -0.24 -2.71 4.57
CA ARG A 76 0.37 -1.39 4.35
C ARG A 76 0.36 -1.01 2.88
N PHE A 77 0.55 -1.97 1.99
CA PHE A 77 0.42 -1.76 0.56
C PHE A 77 -1.01 -1.38 0.17
N ASP A 78 -2.01 -2.12 0.65
CA ASP A 78 -3.43 -1.85 0.36
C ASP A 78 -3.84 -0.43 0.78
N GLN A 79 -3.41 0.01 1.96
CA GLN A 79 -3.64 1.37 2.44
C GLN A 79 -3.09 2.45 1.49
N VAL A 80 -1.95 2.20 0.86
CA VAL A 80 -1.37 3.14 -0.11
C VAL A 80 -2.06 3.01 -1.45
N ALA A 81 -2.37 1.79 -1.89
CA ALA A 81 -3.09 1.56 -3.14
C ALA A 81 -4.45 2.27 -3.12
N GLU A 82 -5.24 2.13 -2.06
CA GLU A 82 -6.51 2.83 -1.87
C GLU A 82 -6.37 4.37 -1.96
N GLN A 83 -5.30 4.93 -1.41
CA GLN A 83 -5.03 6.38 -1.49
C GLN A 83 -4.64 6.85 -2.90
N GLN A 84 -4.02 5.98 -3.71
CA GLN A 84 -3.63 6.29 -5.09
C GLN A 84 -4.76 6.03 -6.08
N LEU A 85 -5.71 5.15 -5.74
CA LEU A 85 -6.91 4.85 -6.52
C LEU A 85 -7.98 5.95 -6.42
N VAL A 86 -7.56 7.22 -6.50
CA VAL A 86 -8.50 8.35 -6.45
C VAL A 86 -9.40 8.34 -7.68
N SER A 87 -10.70 8.34 -7.42
CA SER A 87 -11.77 8.25 -8.41
C SER A 87 -11.94 9.56 -9.18
N GLY A 88 -11.73 9.48 -10.49
CA GLY A 88 -11.98 10.58 -11.43
C GLY A 88 -11.38 10.27 -12.80
N VAL A 89 -11.85 9.19 -13.44
CA VAL A 89 -11.40 8.86 -14.79
C VAL A 89 -12.27 9.61 -15.79
N THR A 90 -11.70 10.61 -16.46
CA THR A 90 -12.29 11.17 -17.68
C THR A 90 -12.23 10.10 -18.76
N LEU A 91 -13.39 9.75 -19.33
CA LEU A 91 -13.44 8.74 -20.39
C LEU A 91 -12.65 9.24 -21.61
N PRO A 92 -11.62 8.51 -22.08
CA PRO A 92 -10.87 8.90 -23.28
C PRO A 92 -11.73 8.69 -24.54
N LYS A 93 -11.30 9.29 -25.65
CA LYS A 93 -12.01 9.21 -26.94
C LYS A 93 -12.09 7.80 -27.52
N ALA A 94 -11.08 6.97 -27.24
CA ALA A 94 -10.97 5.61 -27.73
C ALA A 94 -10.48 4.67 -26.62
N LEU A 95 -11.11 3.50 -26.52
CA LEU A 95 -10.79 2.46 -25.54
C LEU A 95 -10.24 1.23 -26.26
N ALA A 96 -9.16 0.67 -25.73
CA ALA A 96 -8.65 -0.64 -26.09
C ALA A 96 -9.12 -1.65 -25.04
N ILE A 97 -9.70 -2.76 -25.49
CA ILE A 97 -10.18 -3.84 -24.63
C ILE A 97 -9.48 -5.12 -25.04
N ASP A 98 -8.78 -5.75 -24.11
CA ASP A 98 -8.09 -7.01 -24.36
C ASP A 98 -8.28 -7.99 -23.20
N ALA A 99 -8.12 -9.28 -23.48
CA ALA A 99 -8.20 -10.35 -22.49
C ALA A 99 -6.84 -11.02 -22.34
N TYR A 100 -6.28 -10.99 -21.13
CA TYR A 100 -5.01 -11.65 -20.83
C TYR A 100 -5.23 -12.81 -19.86
N LYS A 101 -4.44 -13.86 -20.05
CA LYS A 101 -4.49 -15.06 -19.21
C LYS A 101 -3.76 -14.79 -17.89
N ARG A 102 -4.44 -15.01 -16.78
CA ARG A 102 -3.90 -14.96 -15.42
C ARG A 102 -4.58 -15.99 -14.55
N GLU A 103 -3.82 -16.81 -13.84
CA GLU A 103 -4.39 -17.71 -12.83
C GLU A 103 -4.83 -16.87 -11.62
N THR A 104 -6.13 -16.62 -11.54
CA THR A 104 -6.74 -15.98 -10.37
C THR A 104 -7.97 -16.73 -9.92
N ASN A 105 -8.36 -16.56 -8.66
CA ASN A 105 -9.54 -17.21 -8.08
C ASN A 105 -10.86 -16.84 -8.81
N ALA A 106 -10.86 -15.77 -9.62
CA ALA A 106 -12.02 -15.30 -10.37
C ALA A 106 -12.16 -15.89 -11.78
N GLY A 107 -11.15 -16.63 -12.26
CA GLY A 107 -11.09 -17.22 -13.60
C GLY A 107 -9.71 -17.11 -14.25
N GLU A 108 -9.55 -17.81 -15.38
CA GLU A 108 -8.30 -17.90 -16.15
C GLU A 108 -8.00 -16.64 -16.98
N PHE A 109 -9.00 -15.83 -17.28
CA PHE A 109 -8.87 -14.64 -18.12
C PHE A 109 -9.36 -13.40 -17.39
N GLN A 110 -8.51 -12.37 -17.34
CA GLN A 110 -8.87 -11.04 -16.87
C GLN A 110 -9.00 -10.09 -18.05
N LEU A 111 -9.92 -9.13 -17.93
CA LEU A 111 -10.16 -8.12 -18.95
C LEU A 111 -9.41 -6.85 -18.59
N ILE A 112 -8.60 -6.33 -19.50
CA ILE A 112 -7.96 -5.02 -19.36
C ILE A 112 -8.66 -4.01 -20.28
N ILE A 113 -9.00 -2.86 -19.72
CA ILE A 113 -9.50 -1.70 -20.44
C ILE A 113 -8.42 -0.64 -20.34
N ALA A 114 -7.92 -0.16 -21.47
CA ALA A 114 -6.86 0.84 -21.55
C ALA A 114 -7.28 1.98 -22.49
N ASN A 115 -6.64 3.14 -22.34
CA ASN A 115 -6.76 4.22 -23.32
C ASN A 115 -6.05 3.79 -24.60
N ALA A 116 -6.75 3.84 -25.74
CA ALA A 116 -6.19 3.40 -27.01
C ALA A 116 -5.07 4.32 -27.54
N GLU A 117 -5.02 5.59 -27.09
CA GLU A 117 -4.01 6.57 -27.51
C GLU A 117 -2.78 6.55 -26.59
N THR A 118 -2.98 6.58 -25.27
CA THR A 118 -1.86 6.61 -24.29
C THR A 118 -1.35 5.23 -23.91
N HIS A 119 -2.09 4.17 -24.23
CA HIS A 119 -1.85 2.79 -23.80
C HIS A 119 -1.86 2.59 -22.28
N GLU A 120 -2.36 3.56 -21.52
CA GLU A 120 -2.45 3.47 -20.06
C GLU A 120 -3.68 2.64 -19.64
N PRO A 121 -3.52 1.71 -18.68
CA PRO A 121 -4.63 0.93 -18.16
C PRO A 121 -5.59 1.80 -17.36
N ILE A 122 -6.88 1.71 -17.70
CA ILE A 122 -7.99 2.39 -17.03
C ILE A 122 -8.62 1.47 -15.99
N ALA A 123 -8.87 0.22 -16.35
CA ALA A 123 -9.50 -0.75 -15.47
C ALA A 123 -9.01 -2.17 -15.77
N ILE A 124 -8.90 -2.98 -14.73
CA ILE A 124 -8.67 -4.42 -14.81
C ILE A 124 -9.86 -5.11 -14.16
N LEU A 125 -10.68 -5.77 -14.98
CA LEU A 125 -11.88 -6.47 -14.52
C LEU A 125 -11.61 -7.98 -14.37
N PRO A 126 -12.23 -8.64 -13.39
CA PRO A 126 -11.97 -10.04 -13.10
C PRO A 126 -12.50 -10.98 -14.18
N ASN A 127 -13.49 -10.57 -14.97
CA ASN A 127 -14.06 -11.37 -16.05
C ASN A 127 -14.78 -10.48 -17.09
N ARG A 128 -15.16 -11.09 -18.22
CA ARG A 128 -15.88 -10.44 -19.34
C ARG A 128 -17.42 -10.44 -19.22
N ARG A 129 -17.98 -10.81 -18.06
CA ARG A 129 -19.43 -10.93 -17.91
C ARG A 129 -20.07 -9.55 -17.85
N LYS A 130 -21.23 -9.41 -18.48
CA LYS A 130 -21.99 -8.16 -18.50
C LYS A 130 -22.28 -7.61 -17.10
N ASP A 131 -22.50 -8.50 -16.13
CA ASP A 131 -22.78 -8.12 -14.73
C ASP A 131 -21.59 -7.45 -14.02
N THR A 132 -20.37 -7.73 -14.49
CA THR A 132 -19.11 -7.21 -13.95
C THR A 132 -18.72 -5.88 -14.61
N ILE A 133 -19.24 -5.62 -15.81
CA ILE A 133 -19.05 -4.38 -16.57
C ILE A 133 -20.22 -3.45 -16.20
N LYS A 134 -20.05 -2.68 -15.12
CA LYS A 134 -21.02 -1.67 -14.65
C LYS A 134 -20.50 -0.27 -14.85
#